data_AF-A0A392WCG3-F1
#
_entry.id   AF-A0A392WCG3-F1
#
_cell.length_a   1.000
_cell.length_b   1.000
_cell.length_c   1.000
_cell.angle_alpha   90.00
_cell.angle_beta   90.00
_cell.angle_gamma   90.00
#
_symmetry.space_group_name_H-M   'P 1'
#
loop_
_entity.id
_entity.type
_entity.pdbx_description
1 polymer ?
#
loop_
_entity_poly.entity_id
_entity_poly.type
_entity_poly.pdbx_seq_one_letter_code
_entity_poly.pdbx_strand_id
1 'polypeptide(L)' 'VEDVVTEEEIAVDRAGVYARLGRAMLVSKIFELNDLMLETASSQFYNAVAQIHALNA' A
#
# COMPACT_ATOMS: atom_id res chain seq x y z
N VAL A 1 21.89 4.92 20.57
CA VAL A 1 21.86 3.58 19.94
C VAL A 1 21.73 3.87 18.46
N GLU A 2 22.71 3.51 17.64
CA GLU A 2 22.50 3.54 16.18
C GLU A 2 21.35 2.59 15.86
N ASP A 3 20.35 3.09 15.13
CA ASP A 3 19.24 2.28 14.64
C ASP A 3 19.82 1.47 13.47
N VAL A 4 20.30 0.26 13.77
CA VAL A 4 20.90 -0.63 12.79
C VAL A 4 19.77 -1.21 11.94
N VAL A 5 19.75 -0.84 10.65
CA VAL A 5 18.82 -1.41 9.67
C VAL A 5 19.11 -2.90 9.52
N THR A 6 18.09 -3.74 9.65
CA THR A 6 18.27 -5.20 9.57
C THR A 6 18.45 -5.69 8.13
N GLU A 7 18.96 -6.91 7.96
CA GLU A 7 19.06 -7.53 6.64
C GLU A 7 17.69 -7.69 5.97
N GLU A 8 16.64 -7.97 6.75
CA GLU A 8 15.27 -8.03 6.24
C GLU A 8 14.78 -6.67 5.75
N GLU A 9 15.08 -5.59 6.48
CA GLU A 9 14.74 -4.22 6.07
C GLU A 9 15.46 -3.82 4.77
N ILE A 10 16.73 -4.20 4.62
CA ILE A 10 17.49 -4.01 3.37
C ILE A 10 16.89 -4.83 2.22
N ALA A 11 16.43 -6.06 2.51
CA ALA A 11 15.86 -6.93 1.49
C ALA A 11 14.55 -6.38 0.91
N VAL A 12 13.72 -5.75 1.74
CA VAL A 12 12.44 -5.15 1.33
C VAL A 12 12.58 -3.73 0.80
N ASP A 13 13.58 -2.97 1.26
CA ASP A 13 13.88 -1.61 0.81
C ASP A 13 15.21 -1.51 0.07
N ARG A 14 15.35 -2.29 -1.02
CA ARG A 14 16.60 -2.32 -1.81
C ARG A 14 17.04 -0.96 -2.37
N ALA A 15 16.09 -0.06 -2.57
CA ALA A 15 16.33 1.30 -3.06
C ALA A 15 16.60 2.31 -1.93
N GLY A 16 16.54 1.88 -0.66
CA GLY A 16 16.75 2.73 0.51
C GLY A 16 15.75 3.88 0.58
N VAL A 17 14.54 3.70 0.06
CA VAL A 17 13.50 4.73 0.02
C VAL A 17 12.96 4.96 1.43
N TYR A 18 12.61 3.89 2.14
CA TYR A 18 12.04 3.91 3.48
C TYR A 18 13.09 4.17 4.56
N ALA A 19 14.29 3.63 4.41
CA ALA A 19 15.41 3.84 5.34
C ALA A 19 15.80 5.32 5.48
N ARG A 20 15.48 6.16 4.49
CA ARG A 20 15.71 7.61 4.52
C ARG A 20 14.56 8.43 5.12
N LEU A 21 13.44 7.79 5.43
CA LEU A 21 12.26 8.46 5.97
C LEU A 21 12.27 8.47 7.50
N GLY A 22 11.84 9.58 8.08
CA GLY A 22 11.52 9.62 9.51
C GLY A 22 10.26 8.80 9.85
N ARG A 23 10.09 8.44 11.12
CA ARG A 23 8.95 7.61 11.59
C ARG A 23 7.58 8.17 11.18
N ALA A 24 7.37 9.49 11.27
CA ALA A 24 6.11 10.11 10.86
C ALA A 24 5.83 9.94 9.35
N MET A 25 6.87 10.04 8.51
CA MET A 25 6.75 9.85 7.06
C MET A 25 6.46 8.39 6.70
N LEU A 26 7.08 7.44 7.39
CA LEU A 26 6.77 6.01 7.25
C LEU A 26 5.31 5.72 7.59
N VAL A 27 4.82 6.26 8.71
CA VAL A 27 3.42 6.13 9.12
C VAL A 27 2.48 6.74 8.08
N SER A 28 2.78 7.96 7.60
CA SER A 28 2.01 8.59 6.50
C SER A 28 1.93 7.68 5.27
N LYS A 29 3.06 7.08 4.88
CA LYS A 29 3.11 6.20 3.71
C LYS A 29 2.28 4.93 3.87
N ILE A 30 2.24 4.37 5.08
CA ILE A 30 1.37 3.22 5.41
C ILE A 30 -0.10 3.60 5.26
N PHE A 31 -0.51 4.78 5.75
CA PHE A 31 -1.89 5.26 5.59
C PHE A 31 -2.24 5.51 4.11
N GLU A 32 -1.36 6.16 3.35
CA GLU A 32 -1.56 6.35 1.90
C GLU A 32 -1.76 5.02 1.17
N LEU A 33 -0.95 4.00 1.49
CA LEU A 33 -1.08 2.67 0.88
C LEU A 33 -2.41 1.98 1.27
N ASN A 34 -2.82 2.09 2.54
CA ASN A 34 -4.10 1.54 2.99
C ASN A 34 -5.29 2.19 2.30
N ASP A 35 -5.28 3.52 2.14
CA ASP A 35 -6.34 4.26 1.46
C ASP A 35 -6.44 3.85 -0.02
N LEU A 36 -5.30 3.74 -0.70
CA LEU A 36 -5.24 3.29 -2.09
C LEU A 36 -5.76 1.85 -2.25
N MET A 37 -5.43 0.95 -1.33
CA MET A 37 -5.95 -0.42 -1.34
C MET A 37 -7.47 -0.45 -1.16
N LEU A 38 -8.00 0.38 -0.26
CA LEU A 38 -9.44 0.49 -0.03
C LEU A 38 -10.17 1.02 -1.27
N GLU A 39 -9.67 2.09 -1.88
CA GLU A 39 -10.22 2.66 -3.11
C GLU A 39 -10.22 1.64 -4.25
N THR A 40 -9.10 0.94 -4.43
CA THR A 40 -8.95 -0.10 -5.46
C THR A 40 -9.97 -1.23 -5.26
N ALA A 41 -10.09 -1.74 -4.03
CA ALA A 41 -11.05 -2.81 -3.71
C ALA A 41 -12.49 -2.35 -3.93
N SER A 42 -12.82 -1.11 -3.56
CA SER A 42 -14.14 -0.53 -3.78
C SER A 42 -14.46 -0.43 -5.28
N SER A 43 -13.53 0.09 -6.09
CA SER A 43 -13.70 0.17 -7.54
C SER A 43 -13.87 -1.21 -8.17
N GLN A 44 -13.07 -2.20 -7.77
CA GLN A 44 -13.21 -3.58 -8.24
C GLN A 44 -14.59 -4.17 -7.91
N PHE A 45 -15.10 -3.92 -6.70
CA PHE A 45 -16.44 -4.37 -6.31
C PHE A 45 -17.52 -3.76 -7.21
N TYR A 46 -17.52 -2.43 -7.41
CA TYR A 46 -18.49 -1.77 -8.27
C TYR A 46 -18.41 -2.27 -9.72
N ASN A 47 -17.21 -2.48 -10.24
CA ASN A 47 -17.01 -3.03 -11.58
C ASN A 47 -17.57 -4.46 -11.69
N ALA A 48 -17.37 -5.30 -10.67
CA ALA A 48 -17.93 -6.66 -10.64
C ALA A 48 -19.47 -6.63 -10.60
N VAL A 49 -20.06 -5.77 -9.77
CA VAL A 49 -21.51 -5.56 -9.69
C VAL A 49 -22.07 -5.10 -11.04
N ALA A 50 -21.44 -4.13 -11.68
CA ALA A 50 -21.85 -3.63 -13.00
C ALA A 50 -21.82 -4.75 -14.07
N GLN A 51 -20.78 -5.59 -14.07
CA GLN A 51 -20.70 -6.73 -14.99
C GLN A 51 -21.80 -7.76 -14.76
N ILE A 52 -22.15 -8.05 -13.50
CA ILE A 52 -23.27 -8.95 -13.18
C ILE A 52 -24.59 -8.37 -13.67
N HIS A 53 -24.84 -7.09 -13.46
CA HIS A 53 -26.04 -6.43 -13.98
C HIS A 53 -26.12 -6.47 -15.51
N ALA A 54 -25.00 -6.25 -16.21
CA ALA A 54 -24.95 -6.31 -17.67
C ALA A 54 -25.25 -7.71 -18.22
N LEU A 55 -24.86 -8.78 -17.49
CA LEU A 55 -25.16 -10.16 -17.89
C LEU A 55 -26.63 -10.54 -17.65
N ASN A 56 -27.26 -9.96 -16.63
CA ASN A 56 -28.64 -10.24 -16.26
C ASN A 56 -29.69 -9.42 -17.04
N ALA A 57 -29.24 -8.51 -17.92
CA ALA A 57 -30.09 -7.71 -18.79
C ALA A 57 -30.40 -8.45 -20.10
#